data_AF-A0A517L860-F1
#
_entry.id   AF-A0A517L860-F1
#
_cell.length_a   1.000
_cell.length_b   1.000
_cell.length_c   1.000
_cell.angle_alpha   90.00
_cell.angle_beta   90.00
_cell.angle_gamma   90.00
#
_symmetry.space_group_name_H-M   'P 1'
#
loop_
_entity.id
_entity.type
_entity.pdbx_description
1 polymer ?
#
loop_
_entity_poly.entity_id
_entity_poly.type
_entity_poly.pdbx_seq_one_letter_code
_entity_poly.pdbx_strand_id
1 'polypeptide(L)'
;MTKHAAGIIMYTPDGYMSAQISIPGQKRFESTKATEADWAESGKRYFAYSGPFYVTEEDGNVKLRHNMLIGNRPNMVGDVQLRAWRFEEDGNLLILSSEEAQEVEGERRRPELRWRKLEDNTAALPPDGDAKPEIYT
;
A
#
# COMPACT_ATOMS: atom_id res chain seq x y z
N MET A 1 -6.43 -9.93 0.94
CA MET A 1 -6.63 -8.60 1.57
C MET A 1 -8.13 -8.34 1.67
N THR A 2 -8.55 -7.55 2.65
CA THR A 2 -9.98 -7.24 2.86
C THR A 2 -10.37 -6.00 2.06
N LYS A 3 -11.68 -5.82 1.78
CA LYS A 3 -12.22 -4.60 1.15
C LYS A 3 -12.16 -3.34 2.05
N HIS A 4 -11.73 -3.51 3.30
CA HIS A 4 -11.69 -2.46 4.32
C HIS A 4 -10.27 -2.05 4.70
N ALA A 5 -9.26 -2.58 4.00
CA ALA A 5 -7.90 -2.14 4.21
C ALA A 5 -7.75 -0.67 3.79
N ALA A 6 -7.03 0.11 4.59
CA ALA A 6 -6.75 1.51 4.34
C ALA A 6 -5.24 1.74 4.34
N GLY A 7 -4.78 2.73 3.59
CA GLY A 7 -3.36 2.93 3.40
C GLY A 7 -3.03 4.17 2.60
N ILE A 8 -1.73 4.43 2.47
CA ILE A 8 -1.19 5.46 1.60
C ILE A 8 -0.13 4.82 0.70
N ILE A 9 -0.13 5.22 -0.57
CA ILE A 9 0.96 4.97 -1.50
C ILE A 9 1.52 6.30 -1.99
N MET A 10 2.85 6.39 -2.06
CA MET A 10 3.56 7.56 -2.55
C MET A 10 4.51 7.14 -3.67
N TYR A 11 4.56 7.95 -4.72
CA TYR A 11 5.56 7.90 -5.77
C TYR A 11 6.29 9.24 -5.76
N THR A 12 7.61 9.21 -5.65
CA THR A 12 8.42 10.42 -5.53
C THR A 12 9.13 10.74 -6.86
N PRO A 13 9.40 12.02 -7.16
CA PRO A 13 10.05 12.42 -8.40
C PRO A 13 11.45 11.84 -8.62
N ASP A 14 12.13 11.44 -7.55
CA ASP A 14 13.46 10.80 -7.57
C ASP A 14 13.41 9.28 -7.81
N GLY A 15 12.23 8.73 -8.14
CA GLY A 15 12.09 7.36 -8.63
C GLY A 15 11.88 6.31 -7.53
N TYR A 16 11.48 6.72 -6.33
CA TYR A 16 11.16 5.82 -5.23
C TYR A 16 9.65 5.77 -4.96
N MET A 17 9.23 4.66 -4.36
CA MET A 17 7.85 4.48 -3.95
C MET A 17 7.79 3.87 -2.55
N SER A 18 6.69 4.14 -1.85
CA SER A 18 6.36 3.53 -0.57
C SER A 18 4.87 3.26 -0.52
N ALA A 19 4.49 2.01 -0.23
CA ALA A 19 3.11 1.64 0.04
C ALA A 19 2.98 1.16 1.48
N GLN A 20 1.95 1.65 2.16
CA GLN A 20 1.62 1.31 3.55
C GLN A 20 0.14 0.98 3.61
N ILE A 21 -0.19 -0.23 4.06
CA ILE A 21 -1.55 -0.76 4.12
C ILE A 21 -1.79 -1.33 5.51
N SER A 22 -2.87 -0.91 6.14
CA SER A 22 -3.35 -1.41 7.42
C SER A 22 -4.68 -2.14 7.20
N ILE A 23 -4.76 -3.35 7.76
CA ILE A 23 -5.99 -4.14 7.81
C ILE A 23 -6.69 -3.79 9.12
N PRO A 24 -8.00 -3.42 9.10
CA PRO A 24 -8.72 -2.99 10.28
C PRO A 24 -8.83 -4.11 11.33
N GLY A 25 -9.18 -3.74 12.57
CA GLY A 25 -9.32 -4.68 13.68
C GLY A 25 -8.06 -4.87 14.53
N GLN A 26 -6.99 -4.11 14.25
CA GLN A 26 -5.84 -4.04 15.16
C GLN A 26 -6.24 -3.34 16.45
N LYS A 27 -6.20 -4.05 17.58
CA LYS A 27 -6.45 -3.44 18.89
C LYS A 27 -5.32 -2.46 19.22
N ARG A 28 -5.68 -1.27 19.71
CA ARG A 28 -4.72 -0.31 20.24
C ARG A 28 -4.12 -0.86 21.53
N PHE A 29 -2.79 -0.80 21.63
CA PHE A 29 -2.06 -1.19 22.83
C PHE A 29 -0.97 -0.17 23.16
N GLU A 30 -0.58 -0.11 24.44
CA GLU A 30 0.58 0.67 24.88
C GLU A 30 1.84 -0.15 24.64
N SER A 31 2.78 0.37 23.85
CA SER A 31 3.99 -0.38 23.46
C SER A 31 4.81 -0.90 24.65
N THR A 32 4.81 -0.18 25.78
CA THR A 32 5.52 -0.58 27.01
C THR A 32 4.85 -1.71 27.80
N LYS A 33 3.57 -2.02 27.50
CA LYS A 33 2.78 -3.08 28.15
C LYS A 33 2.35 -4.17 27.18
N ALA A 34 2.73 -4.06 25.90
CA ALA A 34 2.33 -4.96 24.84
C ALA A 34 2.98 -6.33 24.99
N THR A 35 2.21 -7.37 24.74
CA THR A 35 2.71 -8.74 24.68
C THR A 35 3.30 -9.04 23.30
N GLU A 36 4.07 -10.13 23.17
CA GLU A 36 4.53 -10.61 21.86
C GLU A 36 3.37 -10.90 20.90
N ALA A 37 2.23 -11.37 21.44
CA ALA A 37 1.03 -11.64 20.66
C ALA A 37 0.43 -10.35 20.07
N ASP A 38 0.44 -9.26 20.82
CA ASP A 38 -0.05 -7.95 20.34
C ASP A 38 0.79 -7.45 19.15
N TRP A 39 2.12 -7.56 19.25
CA TRP A 39 3.03 -7.21 18.17
C TRP A 39 2.91 -8.12 16.96
N ALA A 40 2.76 -9.44 17.18
CA ALA A 40 2.56 -10.40 16.10
C ALA A 40 1.28 -10.11 15.32
N GLU A 41 0.19 -9.77 16.01
CA GLU A 41 -1.08 -9.39 15.37
C GLU A 41 -0.93 -8.08 14.58
N SER A 42 -0.27 -7.07 15.17
CA SER A 42 0.03 -5.81 14.49
C SER A 42 0.85 -6.04 13.21
N GLY A 43 1.86 -6.90 13.27
CA GLY A 43 2.69 -7.25 12.11
C GLY A 43 1.92 -7.96 11.01
N LYS A 44 0.96 -8.85 11.36
CA LYS A 44 0.09 -9.55 10.40
C LYS A 44 -0.88 -8.62 9.69
N ARG A 45 -1.41 -7.63 10.43
CA ARG A 45 -2.39 -6.65 9.92
C ARG A 45 -1.77 -5.50 9.15
N TYR A 46 -0.46 -5.33 9.25
CA TYR A 46 0.26 -4.31 8.50
C TYR A 46 0.96 -4.88 7.28
N PHE A 47 0.98 -4.11 6.20
CA PHE A 47 1.69 -4.44 4.98
C PHE A 47 2.35 -3.20 4.42
N ALA A 48 3.67 -3.16 4.47
CA ALA A 48 4.46 -2.04 3.97
C ALA A 48 5.67 -2.52 3.20
N TYR A 49 5.95 -1.83 2.10
CA TYR A 49 7.15 -2.02 1.30
C TYR A 49 7.55 -0.70 0.64
N SER A 50 8.85 -0.53 0.42
CA SER A 50 9.41 0.64 -0.27
C SER A 50 10.62 0.25 -1.11
N GLY A 51 10.90 1.04 -2.13
CA GLY A 51 12.05 0.86 -3.01
C GLY A 51 11.89 1.61 -4.33
N PRO A 52 12.81 1.44 -5.28
CA PRO A 52 12.72 2.13 -6.56
C PRO A 52 11.57 1.55 -7.39
N PHE A 53 10.94 2.42 -8.18
CA PHE A 53 9.96 2.02 -9.18
C PHE A 53 10.42 2.41 -10.58
N TYR A 54 9.94 1.66 -11.56
CA TYR A 54 10.24 1.89 -12.97
C TYR A 54 8.95 1.82 -13.76
N VAL A 55 8.77 2.77 -14.66
CA VAL A 55 7.70 2.76 -15.66
C VAL A 55 8.37 2.54 -17.00
N THR A 56 8.09 1.41 -17.64
CA THR A 56 8.65 1.03 -18.94
C THR A 56 7.52 0.76 -19.93
N GLU A 57 7.78 0.93 -21.21
CA GLU A 57 6.85 0.53 -22.26
C GLU A 57 7.46 -0.66 -23.02
N GLU A 58 6.73 -1.78 -23.05
CA GLU A 58 7.12 -2.99 -23.76
C GLU A 58 5.92 -3.48 -24.58
N ASP A 59 6.13 -3.68 -25.89
CA ASP A 59 5.09 -4.15 -26.83
C ASP A 59 3.79 -3.31 -26.79
N GLY A 60 3.92 -1.98 -26.61
CA GLY A 60 2.79 -1.06 -26.51
C GLY A 60 2.04 -1.11 -25.17
N ASN A 61 2.55 -1.84 -24.18
CA ASN A 61 1.98 -1.93 -22.84
C ASN A 61 2.91 -1.24 -21.85
N VAL A 62 2.37 -0.25 -21.11
CA VAL A 62 3.13 0.41 -20.04
C VAL A 62 3.11 -0.47 -18.78
N LYS A 63 4.29 -0.91 -18.37
CA LYS A 63 4.52 -1.74 -17.19
C LYS A 63 5.00 -0.89 -16.02
N LEU A 64 4.36 -1.08 -14.87
CA LEU A 64 4.83 -0.52 -13.60
C LEU A 64 5.54 -1.61 -12.81
N ARG A 65 6.82 -1.39 -12.52
CA ARG A 65 7.67 -2.29 -11.77
C ARG A 65 8.00 -1.69 -10.41
N HIS A 66 7.76 -2.43 -9.34
CA HIS A 66 8.25 -2.11 -8.01
C HIS A 66 9.39 -3.07 -7.64
N ASN A 67 10.56 -2.53 -7.28
CA ASN A 67 11.63 -3.32 -6.67
C ASN A 67 11.57 -3.13 -5.16
N MET A 68 11.28 -4.19 -4.43
CA MET A 68 11.06 -4.11 -2.98
C MET A 68 12.41 -4.13 -2.24
N LEU A 69 12.94 -2.94 -1.96
CA LEU A 69 14.21 -2.79 -1.23
C LEU A 69 14.05 -3.10 0.26
N ILE A 70 12.92 -2.67 0.85
CA ILE A 70 12.60 -2.89 2.26
C ILE A 70 11.11 -3.17 2.42
N GLY A 71 10.74 -3.97 3.41
CA GLY A 71 9.35 -4.22 3.76
C GLY A 71 9.20 -5.00 5.06
N ASN A 72 7.96 -5.07 5.57
CA ASN A 72 7.67 -5.77 6.82
C ASN A 72 7.56 -7.29 6.65
N ARG A 73 7.42 -7.78 5.41
CA ARG A 73 7.44 -9.23 5.11
C ARG A 73 8.80 -9.62 4.53
N PRO A 74 9.59 -10.44 5.23
CA PRO A 74 10.94 -10.79 4.80
C PRO A 74 11.01 -11.43 3.41
N ASN A 75 10.01 -12.22 3.04
CA ASN A 75 9.95 -12.92 1.75
C ASN A 75 9.78 -11.99 0.55
N MET A 76 9.48 -10.71 0.76
CA MET A 76 9.34 -9.72 -0.30
C MET A 76 10.61 -8.92 -0.53
N VAL A 77 11.54 -8.90 0.43
CA VAL A 77 12.75 -8.10 0.31
C VAL A 77 13.60 -8.66 -0.82
N GLY A 78 13.94 -7.80 -1.79
CA GLY A 78 14.63 -8.18 -3.02
C GLY A 78 13.70 -8.65 -4.15
N ASP A 79 12.41 -8.83 -3.88
CA ASP A 79 11.44 -9.25 -4.89
C ASP A 79 11.06 -8.11 -5.84
N VAL A 80 10.60 -8.49 -7.03
CA VAL A 80 10.17 -7.60 -8.10
C VAL A 80 8.72 -7.84 -8.39
N GLN A 81 7.92 -6.79 -8.29
CA GLN A 81 6.49 -6.88 -8.57
C GLN A 81 6.11 -6.06 -9.78
N LEU A 82 5.67 -6.76 -10.82
CA LEU A 82 5.04 -6.17 -11.98
C LEU A 82 3.57 -5.91 -11.70
N ARG A 83 3.12 -4.70 -12.03
CA ARG A 83 1.77 -4.22 -11.78
C ARG A 83 1.13 -3.82 -13.09
N ALA A 84 -0.01 -4.44 -13.39
CA ALA A 84 -0.97 -3.82 -14.28
C ALA A 84 -1.60 -2.64 -13.53
N TRP A 85 -1.80 -1.54 -14.25
CA TRP A 85 -2.29 -0.30 -13.67
C TRP A 85 -3.25 0.41 -14.61
N ARG A 86 -4.15 1.20 -14.02
CA ARG A 86 -4.99 2.15 -14.75
C ARG A 86 -5.41 3.29 -13.84
N PHE A 87 -5.68 4.44 -14.44
CA PHE A 87 -6.39 5.51 -13.77
C PHE A 87 -7.88 5.47 -14.11
N GLU A 88 -8.70 5.72 -13.11
CA GLU A 88 -10.14 5.99 -13.21
C GLU A 88 -10.41 7.38 -12.61
N GLU A 89 -11.65 7.88 -12.75
CA GLU A 89 -12.09 9.16 -12.17
C GLU A 89 -11.17 10.35 -12.53
N ASP A 90 -10.86 10.51 -13.82
CA ASP A 90 -10.01 11.59 -14.35
C ASP A 90 -8.62 11.67 -13.68
N GLY A 91 -8.06 10.52 -13.29
CA GLY A 91 -6.76 10.43 -12.64
C GLY A 91 -6.81 10.47 -11.11
N ASN A 92 -7.99 10.59 -10.51
CA ASN A 92 -8.14 10.64 -9.06
C ASN A 92 -8.18 9.25 -8.41
N LEU A 93 -8.32 8.18 -9.19
CA LEU A 93 -8.28 6.82 -8.69
C LEU A 93 -7.23 6.00 -9.44
N LEU A 94 -6.17 5.59 -8.75
CA LEU A 94 -5.18 4.63 -9.25
C LEU A 94 -5.59 3.21 -8.87
N ILE A 95 -5.62 2.31 -9.85
CA ILE A 95 -5.88 0.90 -9.62
C ILE A 95 -4.65 0.11 -10.00
N LEU A 96 -4.18 -0.72 -9.07
CA LEU A 96 -3.05 -1.63 -9.27
C LEU A 96 -3.52 -3.07 -9.11
N SER A 97 -3.15 -3.96 -10.02
CA SER A 97 -3.38 -5.40 -9.92
C SER A 97 -2.14 -6.20 -10.30
N SER A 98 -2.20 -7.51 -10.10
CA SER A 98 -1.25 -8.43 -10.73
C SER A 98 -1.50 -8.46 -12.25
N GLU A 99 -0.45 -8.65 -13.04
CA GLU A 99 -0.60 -8.86 -14.50
C GLU A 99 -1.42 -10.12 -14.80
N GLU A 100 -1.16 -11.19 -14.04
CA GLU A 100 -1.87 -12.45 -14.17
C GLU A 100 -2.87 -12.69 -13.05
N ALA A 101 -3.95 -13.42 -13.37
CA ALA A 101 -4.88 -13.90 -12.36
C ALA A 101 -4.20 -14.95 -11.48
N GLN A 102 -4.25 -14.72 -10.18
CA GLN A 102 -3.69 -15.60 -9.17
C GLN A 102 -4.74 -16.59 -8.69
N GLU A 103 -4.32 -17.80 -8.34
CA GLU A 103 -5.18 -18.74 -7.65
C GLU A 103 -5.31 -18.33 -6.18
N VAL A 104 -6.53 -18.03 -5.75
CA VAL A 104 -6.87 -17.62 -4.40
C VAL A 104 -8.05 -18.48 -3.95
N GLU A 105 -7.80 -19.36 -2.98
CA GLU A 105 -8.84 -20.26 -2.44
C GLU A 105 -9.49 -21.16 -3.51
N GLY A 106 -8.73 -21.61 -4.51
CA GLY A 106 -9.20 -22.44 -5.62
C GLY A 106 -9.92 -21.66 -6.74
N GLU A 107 -10.02 -20.34 -6.63
CA GLU A 107 -10.58 -19.47 -7.66
C GLU A 107 -9.50 -18.60 -8.31
N ARG A 108 -9.58 -18.41 -9.64
CA ARG A 108 -8.73 -17.46 -10.33
C ARG A 108 -9.24 -16.03 -10.09
N ARG A 109 -8.53 -15.28 -9.26
CA ARG A 109 -8.87 -13.91 -8.90
C ARG A 109 -7.73 -12.95 -9.30
N ARG A 110 -8.10 -11.73 -9.68
CA ARG A 110 -7.17 -10.61 -9.82
C ARG A 110 -7.45 -9.61 -8.70
N PRO A 111 -6.74 -9.70 -7.56
CA PRO A 111 -6.91 -8.73 -6.49
C PRO A 111 -6.47 -7.35 -6.99
N GLU A 112 -7.33 -6.35 -6.78
CA GLU A 112 -7.05 -4.95 -7.09
C GLU A 112 -6.80 -4.16 -5.79
N LEU A 113 -5.81 -3.28 -5.84
CA LEU A 113 -5.62 -2.20 -4.88
C LEU A 113 -6.10 -0.90 -5.52
N ARG A 114 -7.03 -0.22 -4.85
CA ARG A 114 -7.65 1.01 -5.34
C ARG A 114 -7.20 2.16 -4.44
N TRP A 115 -6.50 3.13 -5.01
CA TRP A 115 -5.87 4.24 -4.31
C TRP A 115 -6.44 5.55 -4.78
N ARG A 116 -7.15 6.25 -3.88
CA ARG A 116 -7.66 7.58 -4.16
C ARG A 116 -6.54 8.60 -3.94
N LYS A 117 -6.37 9.51 -4.90
CA LYS A 117 -5.42 10.61 -4.78
C LYS A 117 -5.78 11.47 -3.57
N LEU A 118 -4.81 11.68 -2.68
CA LEU A 118 -4.97 12.59 -1.56
C LEU A 118 -4.88 14.05 -2.04
N GLU A 119 -5.50 14.95 -1.30
CA GLU A 119 -5.41 16.38 -1.54
C GLU A 119 -3.96 16.88 -1.42
N ASP A 120 -3.66 17.96 -2.12
CA ASP A 120 -2.36 18.60 -2.02
C ASP A 120 -2.19 19.23 -0.63
N ASN A 121 -1.25 18.69 0.15
CA ASN A 121 -0.99 19.11 1.51
C ASN A 121 0.10 20.20 1.61
N THR A 122 0.55 20.81 0.49
CA THR A 122 1.62 21.83 0.50
C THR A 122 1.21 23.15 1.15
N ALA A 123 -0.07 23.52 1.07
CA ALA A 123 -0.63 24.74 1.66
C ALA A 123 -1.46 24.48 2.92
N ALA A 124 -1.57 23.22 3.36
CA ALA A 124 -2.35 22.87 4.53
C ALA A 124 -1.66 23.37 5.81
N LEU A 125 -2.43 24.02 6.67
CA LEU A 125 -2.00 24.27 8.04
C LEU A 125 -2.15 22.97 8.84
N PRO A 126 -1.25 22.71 9.81
CA PRO A 126 -1.49 21.63 10.76
C PRO A 126 -2.84 21.85 11.46
N PRO A 127 -3.55 20.77 11.83
CA PRO A 127 -4.76 20.90 12.64
C PRO A 127 -4.50 21.72 13.90
N ASP A 128 -5.47 22.56 14.31
CA ASP A 128 -5.37 23.31 15.57
C ASP A 128 -5.32 22.33 16.77
N GLY A 129 -4.19 22.30 17.48
CA GLY A 129 -4.02 21.55 18.74
C GLY A 129 -3.85 20.03 18.62
N ASP A 130 -4.06 19.31 19.73
CA ASP A 130 -3.93 17.85 19.87
C ASP A 130 -5.02 17.03 19.11
N ALA A 131 -5.65 17.62 18.09
CA ALA A 131 -6.67 16.96 17.30
C ALA A 131 -6.07 15.72 16.63
N LYS A 132 -6.42 14.55 17.17
CA LYS A 132 -6.00 13.27 16.59
C LYS A 132 -6.82 13.07 15.32
N PRO A 133 -6.17 12.85 14.17
CA PRO A 133 -6.91 12.52 12.97
C PRO A 133 -7.79 11.29 13.25
N GLU A 134 -9.03 11.32 12.76
CA GLU A 134 -9.92 10.16 12.77
C GLU A 134 -9.33 9.11 11.82
N ILE A 135 -8.36 8.33 12.31
CA ILE A 135 -7.83 7.19 11.57
C ILE A 135 -8.27 5.93 12.31
N TYR A 136 -8.97 5.06 11.59
CA TYR A 136 -9.40 3.71 11.97
C TYR A 136 -10.66 3.63 12.88
N THR A 137 -11.84 3.67 12.26
CA THR A 137 -13.02 2.92 12.73
C THR A 137 -13.27 1.74 11.82
#